data_AF-A0A133VAL8-F1
#
_entry.id   AF-A0A133VAL8-F1
#
_cell.length_a   1.000
_cell.length_b   1.000
_cell.length_c   1.000
_cell.angle_alpha   90.00
_cell.angle_beta   90.00
_cell.angle_gamma   90.00
#
_symmetry.space_group_name_H-M   'P 1'
#
loop_
_entity.id
_entity.type
_entity.pdbx_description
1 polymer ?
#
loop_
_entity_poly.entity_id
_entity_poly.type
_entity_poly.pdbx_seq_one_letter_code
_entity_poly.pdbx_strand_id
1 'polypeptide(L)' 'MLRNELEQEIKKWTRRLNRKLSNARSVDEHGDNLIENAEAYRKDSEHFFQKDPIKSFECLIWAWAMIEIGEKLGHLRSS' A
#
# COMPACT_ATOMS: atom_id res chain seq x y z
N MET A 1 5.50 24.37 -1.61
CA MET A 1 5.80 23.69 -0.32
C MET A 1 4.96 22.43 -0.18
N LEU A 2 3.61 22.53 -0.14
CA LEU A 2 2.68 21.39 0.01
C LEU A 2 2.89 20.22 -0.97
N ARG A 3 3.11 20.49 -2.27
CA ARG A 3 3.34 19.41 -3.26
C ARG A 3 4.59 18.60 -2.97
N ASN A 4 5.69 19.27 -2.61
CA ASN A 4 6.95 18.60 -2.30
C ASN A 4 6.85 17.78 -1.02
N GLU A 5 6.12 18.27 -0.01
CA GLU A 5 5.86 17.54 1.23
C GLU A 5 5.02 16.28 0.97
N LEU A 6 3.96 16.39 0.17
CA LEU A 6 3.12 15.25 -0.20
C LEU A 6 3.93 14.20 -0.98
N GLU A 7 4.74 14.62 -1.94
CA GLU A 7 5.62 13.72 -2.69
C GLU A 7 6.65 13.01 -1.79
N GLN A 8 7.19 13.71 -0.78
CA GLN A 8 8.10 13.12 0.20
C GLN A 8 7.40 12.10 1.10
N GLU A 9 6.19 12.39 1.57
CA GLU A 9 5.40 11.44 2.35
C GLU A 9 5.01 10.22 1.50
N ILE A 10 4.57 10.39 0.26
CA ILE A 10 4.29 9.26 -0.65
C ILE A 10 5.53 8.37 -0.80
N LYS A 11 6.71 8.96 -1.06
CA LYS A 11 7.98 8.20 -1.17
C LYS A 11 8.35 7.46 0.12
N LYS A 12 8.18 8.10 1.27
CA LYS A 12 8.46 7.51 2.60
C LYS A 12 7.54 6.33 2.89
N TRP A 13 6.24 6.52 2.68
CA TRP A 13 5.24 5.49 2.96
C TRP A 13 5.23 4.36 1.93
N THR A 14 5.57 4.64 0.66
CA THR A 14 5.81 3.60 -0.35
C THR A 14 6.97 2.68 0.05
N ARG A 15 8.10 3.24 0.50
CA ARG A 15 9.24 2.42 0.97
C ARG A 15 8.91 1.56 2.19
N ARG A 16 7.99 2.02 3.05
CA ARG A 16 7.51 1.24 4.19
C ARG A 16 6.54 0.14 3.72
N LEU A 17 5.61 0.47 2.83
CA LEU A 17 4.65 -0.47 2.28
C LEU A 17 5.35 -1.61 1.54
N ASN A 18 6.33 -1.30 0.68
CA ASN A 18 7.06 -2.33 -0.06
C ASN A 18 7.74 -3.34 0.85
N ARG A 19 8.29 -2.91 2.00
CA ARG A 19 8.87 -3.80 3.02
C ARG A 19 7.81 -4.62 3.73
N LYS A 20 6.63 -4.03 3.97
CA LYS A 20 5.53 -4.74 4.61
C LYS A 20 4.94 -5.80 3.67
N LEU A 21 4.73 -5.46 2.41
CA LEU A 21 4.30 -6.38 1.36
C LEU A 21 5.27 -7.55 1.18
N SER A 22 6.59 -7.30 1.15
CA SER A 22 7.58 -8.38 1.01
C SER A 22 7.55 -9.40 2.17
N ASN A 23 7.08 -8.97 3.34
CA ASN A 23 7.01 -9.78 4.55
C ASN A 23 5.60 -10.34 4.83
N ALA A 24 4.59 -9.85 4.12
CA ALA A 24 3.21 -10.29 4.29
C ALA A 24 3.05 -11.72 3.76
N ARG A 25 2.42 -12.56 4.56
CA ARG A 25 2.04 -13.93 4.20
C ARG A 25 0.54 -14.06 4.36
N SER A 26 -0.12 -14.55 3.32
CA SER A 26 -1.52 -14.95 3.38
C SER A 26 -1.68 -16.21 4.25
N VAL A 27 -2.81 -16.27 4.94
CA VAL A 27 -3.23 -17.42 5.75
C VAL A 27 -4.34 -18.21 5.03
N ASP A 28 -5.10 -17.53 4.18
CA ASP A 28 -6.23 -18.05 3.42
C ASP A 28 -6.43 -17.27 2.10
N GLU A 29 -7.43 -17.66 1.31
CA GLU A 29 -7.77 -17.01 0.03
C GLU A 29 -8.15 -15.53 0.19
N HIS A 30 -8.71 -15.13 1.34
CA HIS A 30 -8.98 -13.72 1.61
C HIS A 30 -7.67 -12.94 1.77
N GLY A 31 -6.67 -13.53 2.42
CA GLY A 31 -5.31 -13.00 2.51
C GLY A 31 -4.67 -12.83 1.13
N ASP A 32 -4.78 -13.82 0.24
CA ASP A 32 -4.26 -13.73 -1.12
C ASP A 32 -4.88 -12.54 -1.89
N ASN A 33 -6.22 -12.42 -1.83
CA ASN A 33 -6.94 -11.32 -2.45
C ASN A 33 -6.55 -9.94 -1.87
N LEU A 34 -6.29 -9.86 -0.56
CA LEU A 34 -5.85 -8.63 0.09
C LEU A 34 -4.44 -8.22 -0.37
N ILE A 35 -3.51 -9.16 -0.50
CA ILE A 35 -2.17 -8.90 -1.02
C ILE A 35 -2.25 -8.45 -2.48
N GLU A 36 -3.02 -9.14 -3.33
CA GLU A 36 -3.19 -8.77 -4.73
C GLU A 36 -3.77 -7.35 -4.88
N ASN A 37 -4.81 -7.02 -4.12
CA ASN A 37 -5.40 -5.68 -4.11
C ASN A 37 -4.40 -4.63 -3.62
N ALA A 38 -3.62 -4.92 -2.56
CA ALA A 38 -2.61 -4.00 -2.07
C ALA A 38 -1.53 -3.73 -3.12
N GLU A 39 -1.10 -4.75 -3.86
CA GLU A 39 -0.13 -4.60 -4.96
C GLU A 39 -0.71 -3.80 -6.13
N ALA A 40 -1.98 -4.01 -6.48
CA ALA A 40 -2.67 -3.25 -7.51
C ALA A 40 -2.73 -1.75 -7.15
N TYR A 41 -3.20 -1.41 -5.96
CA TYR A 41 -3.23 -0.03 -5.48
C TYR A 41 -1.83 0.60 -5.36
N ARG A 42 -0.81 -0.20 -5.01
CA ARG A 42 0.57 0.26 -5.01
C ARG A 42 1.04 0.62 -6.43
N LYS A 43 0.72 -0.19 -7.44
CA LYS A 43 1.02 0.10 -8.86
C LYS A 43 0.30 1.36 -9.33
N ASP A 44 -0.97 1.54 -8.96
CA ASP A 44 -1.72 2.75 -9.26
C ASP A 44 -1.10 3.99 -8.60
N SER A 45 -0.66 3.87 -7.35
CA SER A 45 0.02 4.96 -6.64
C SER A 45 1.25 5.45 -7.41
N GLU A 46 2.07 4.55 -7.96
CA GLU A 46 3.21 4.91 -8.81
C GLU A 46 2.79 5.52 -10.14
N HIS A 47 1.75 4.98 -10.78
CA HIS A 47 1.22 5.54 -12.02
C HIS A 47 0.84 7.02 -11.85
N PHE A 48 0.18 7.34 -10.74
CA PHE A 48 -0.26 8.70 -10.45
C PHE A 48 0.83 9.60 -9.86
N PHE A 49 1.94 9.07 -9.35
CA PHE A 49 2.91 9.82 -8.55
C PHE A 49 3.39 11.14 -9.17
N GLN A 50 3.67 11.14 -10.48
CA GLN A 50 4.12 12.35 -11.20
C GLN A 50 2.97 13.15 -11.83
N LYS A 51 1.82 12.52 -12.04
CA LYS A 51 0.66 13.10 -12.74
C LYS A 51 -0.31 13.81 -11.78
N ASP A 52 -0.65 13.14 -10.70
CA ASP A 52 -1.63 13.56 -9.70
C ASP A 52 -1.22 13.01 -8.31
N PRO A 53 -0.45 13.79 -7.53
CA PRO A 53 0.01 13.36 -6.21
C PRO A 53 -1.12 13.07 -5.22
N ILE A 54 -2.31 13.65 -5.39
CA ILE A 54 -3.45 13.39 -4.51
C ILE A 54 -3.97 11.97 -4.77
N LYS A 55 -4.20 11.61 -6.04
CA LYS A 55 -4.56 10.22 -6.42
C LYS A 55 -3.48 9.22 -6.06
N SER A 56 -2.22 9.60 -6.24
CA SER A 56 -1.09 8.76 -5.83
C SER A 56 -1.13 8.46 -4.32
N PHE A 57 -1.39 9.47 -3.50
CA PHE A 57 -1.55 9.31 -2.07
C PHE A 57 -2.78 8.48 -1.69
N GLU A 58 -3.92 8.71 -2.35
CA GLU A 58 -5.15 7.93 -2.13
C GLU A 58 -4.93 6.44 -2.40
N CYS A 59 -4.36 6.09 -3.55
CA CYS A 59 -4.02 4.69 -3.88
C CYS A 59 -3.04 4.10 -2.85
N LEU A 60 -2.06 4.88 -2.39
CA LEU A 60 -1.12 4.42 -1.36
C LEU A 60 -1.84 4.09 -0.04
N ILE A 61 -2.81 4.93 0.38
CA ILE A 61 -3.61 4.69 1.58
C ILE A 61 -4.45 3.43 1.43
N TRP A 62 -5.07 3.20 0.27
CA TRP A 62 -5.82 1.96 0.00
C TRP A 62 -4.93 0.72 0.07
N ALA A 63 -3.73 0.78 -0.50
CA ALA A 63 -2.78 -0.33 -0.41
C ALA A 63 -2.39 -0.63 1.04
N TRP A 64 -2.16 0.40 1.88
CA TRP A 64 -1.92 0.22 3.31
C TRP A 64 -3.12 -0.38 4.04
N ALA A 65 -4.32 0.11 3.76
CA ALA A 65 -5.54 -0.35 4.41
C ALA A 65 -5.76 -1.86 4.20
N MET A 66 -5.53 -2.36 2.97
CA MET A 66 -5.66 -3.79 2.67
C MET A 66 -4.77 -4.65 3.58
N ILE A 67 -3.51 -4.24 3.78
CA ILE A 67 -2.57 -5.01 4.60
C ILE A 67 -2.91 -4.89 6.09
N GLU A 68 -3.14 -3.68 6.60
CA GLU A 68 -3.43 -3.47 8.03
C GLU A 68 -4.75 -4.15 8.45
N ILE A 69 -5.79 -4.10 7.60
CA ILE A 69 -7.06 -4.78 7.85
C ILE A 69 -6.87 -6.30 7.79
N GLY A 70 -6.12 -6.81 6.79
CA GLY A 70 -5.84 -8.23 6.68
C GLY A 70 -5.11 -8.80 7.89
N GLU A 71 -4.13 -8.07 8.41
CA GLU A 71 -3.43 -8.44 9.65
C GLU A 71 -4.36 -8.40 10.86
N LYS A 72 -5.15 -7.34 11.00
CA LYS A 72 -6.10 -7.18 12.11
C LYS A 72 -7.17 -8.28 12.14
N LEU A 73 -7.62 -8.73 10.97
CA LEU A 73 -8.64 -9.79 10.83
C LEU A 73 -8.03 -11.20 10.84
N GLY A 74 -6.70 -11.33 10.81
CA GLY A 74 -6.01 -12.63 10.86
C GLY A 74 -5.87 -13.33 9.50
N HIS A 75 -6.22 -12.66 8.40
CA HIS A 75 -6.02 -13.17 7.03
C HIS A 75 -4.57 -13.02 6.55
N LEU A 76 -3.82 -12.09 7.16
CA LEU A 76 -2.41 -11.85 6.89
C LEU A 76 -1.58 -12.01 8.16
N ARG A 77 -0.34 -12.49 7.99
CA ARG A 77 0.70 -12.46 9.01
C ARG A 77 1.92 -11.72 8.48
N SER A 78 2.43 -10.78 9.25
CA SER A 78 3.73 -10.17 9.01
C SER A 78 4.80 -11.03 9.67
N SER A 79 5.80 -11.44 8.88
CA SER A 79 7.02 -12.09 9.37
C SER A 79 8.11 -11.08 9.70
#